data_AF-A0AAX2IBN1-F1
#
_entry.id   AF-A0AAX2IBN1-F1
#
_cell.length_a   1.000
_cell.length_b   1.000
_cell.length_c   1.000
_cell.angle_alpha   90.00
_cell.angle_beta   90.00
_cell.angle_gamma   90.00
#
_symmetry.space_group_name_H-M   'P 1'
#
loop_
_entity.id
_entity.type
_entity.pdbx_description
1 polymer ?
#
loop_
_entity_poly.entity_id
_entity_poly.type
_entity_poly.pdbx_seq_one_letter_code
_entity_poly.pdbx_strand_id
1 'polypeptide(L)'
;MNTLRKELRPDFATAEKLYPLVLKRLEDYEAFHDAQSEDTPEEVFDKEYKAMEQYLSELTGKDLSDIWLWEWWEGNGIEVFAFDLAMPDPVKHNNLTREDITAFVRIIIDNEFECENDFQEEFMPYMFYAHQYFYKFLALNCPHFDPTVFNTTKDKKGKYHEPTVEEVMKKIWR
;
A
#
# COMPACT_ATOMS: atom_id res chain seq x y z
N MET A 1 -3.83 23.21 -8.81
CA MET A 1 -3.14 22.04 -8.21
C MET A 1 -1.94 21.73 -9.07
N ASN A 2 -0.73 21.68 -8.49
CA ASN A 2 0.39 21.06 -9.20
C ASN A 2 0.13 19.55 -9.14
N THR A 3 -0.38 19.02 -10.25
CA THR A 3 -0.76 17.62 -10.37
C THR A 3 0.49 16.74 -10.42
N LEU A 4 0.44 15.61 -9.72
CA LEU A 4 1.48 14.59 -9.79
C LEU A 4 1.63 14.15 -11.26
N ARG A 5 2.88 14.13 -11.77
CA ARG A 5 3.15 13.68 -13.14
C ARG A 5 2.62 12.25 -13.33
N LYS A 6 1.99 11.98 -14.48
CA LYS A 6 1.28 10.72 -14.73
C LYS A 6 2.14 9.49 -14.51
N GLU A 7 3.41 9.56 -14.91
CA GLU A 7 4.39 8.48 -14.75
C GLU A 7 4.80 8.17 -13.31
N LEU A 8 4.42 9.03 -12.34
CA LEU A 8 4.68 8.83 -10.92
C LEU A 8 3.42 8.40 -10.15
N ARG A 9 2.26 8.37 -10.81
CA ARG A 9 1.01 7.95 -10.17
C ARG A 9 1.07 6.44 -9.88
N PRO A 10 0.38 5.96 -8.83
CA PRO A 10 0.25 4.53 -8.58
C PRO A 10 -0.38 3.83 -9.79
N ASP A 11 0.09 2.62 -10.13
CA ASP A 11 -0.43 1.81 -11.23
C ASP A 11 -1.75 1.11 -10.86
N PHE A 12 -2.80 1.92 -10.71
CA PHE A 12 -4.16 1.43 -10.46
C PHE A 12 -4.70 0.57 -11.59
N ALA A 13 -4.25 0.75 -12.83
CA ALA A 13 -4.71 -0.07 -13.95
C ALA A 13 -4.28 -1.53 -13.80
N THR A 14 -3.04 -1.76 -13.35
CA THR A 14 -2.59 -3.11 -12.99
C THR A 14 -3.33 -3.64 -11.77
N ALA A 15 -3.51 -2.82 -10.72
CA ALA A 15 -4.25 -3.23 -9.53
C ALA A 15 -5.69 -3.65 -9.86
N GLU A 16 -6.43 -2.86 -10.63
CA GLU A 16 -7.81 -3.14 -11.05
C GLU A 16 -7.93 -4.43 -11.86
N LYS A 17 -6.92 -4.75 -12.67
CA LYS A 17 -6.85 -6.00 -13.43
C LYS A 17 -6.56 -7.22 -12.53
N LEU A 18 -5.66 -7.09 -11.57
CA LEU A 18 -5.23 -8.20 -10.71
C LEU A 18 -6.20 -8.45 -9.55
N TYR A 19 -6.82 -7.40 -9.03
CA TYR A 19 -7.73 -7.42 -7.89
C TYR A 19 -8.76 -8.57 -7.91
N PRO A 20 -9.60 -8.75 -8.96
CA PRO A 20 -10.60 -9.81 -8.95
C PRO A 20 -9.99 -11.21 -8.93
N LEU A 21 -8.78 -11.40 -9.48
CA LEU A 21 -8.08 -12.68 -9.49
C LEU A 21 -7.48 -13.01 -8.13
N VAL A 22 -6.92 -11.99 -7.46
CA VAL A 22 -6.40 -12.10 -6.11
C VAL A 22 -7.54 -12.38 -5.13
N LEU A 23 -8.59 -11.55 -5.15
CA LEU A 23 -9.76 -11.71 -4.29
C LEU A 23 -10.34 -13.12 -4.42
N LYS A 24 -10.55 -13.58 -5.66
CA LYS A 24 -11.10 -14.90 -5.91
C LYS A 24 -10.25 -16.01 -5.32
N ARG A 25 -8.91 -15.90 -5.41
CA ARG A 25 -8.02 -16.91 -4.87
C ARG A 25 -8.07 -16.99 -3.34
N LEU A 26 -8.20 -15.84 -2.68
CA LEU A 26 -8.36 -15.76 -1.22
C LEU A 26 -9.72 -16.33 -0.79
N GLU A 27 -10.80 -15.98 -1.48
CA GLU A 27 -12.14 -16.55 -1.25
C GLU A 27 -12.16 -18.07 -1.43
N ASP A 28 -11.44 -18.60 -2.44
CA ASP A 28 -11.33 -20.04 -2.67
C ASP A 28 -10.57 -20.74 -1.53
N TYR A 29 -9.58 -20.07 -0.92
CA TYR A 29 -8.89 -20.58 0.26
C TYR A 29 -9.80 -20.57 1.50
N GLU A 30 -10.57 -19.50 1.70
CA GLU A 30 -11.55 -19.42 2.78
C GLU A 30 -12.62 -20.50 2.65
N ALA A 31 -13.19 -20.68 1.45
CA ALA A 31 -14.15 -21.74 1.18
C ALA A 31 -13.56 -23.14 1.38
N PHE A 32 -12.28 -23.34 1.02
CA PHE A 32 -11.57 -24.58 1.30
C PHE A 32 -11.46 -24.82 2.81
N HIS A 33 -11.06 -23.80 3.58
CA HIS A 33 -10.89 -23.87 5.02
C HIS A 33 -12.22 -24.19 5.73
N ASP A 34 -13.30 -23.49 5.36
CA ASP A 34 -14.65 -23.69 5.90
C ASP A 34 -15.24 -25.07 5.58
N ALA A 35 -14.80 -25.70 4.49
CA ALA A 35 -15.22 -27.05 4.13
C ALA A 35 -14.49 -28.16 4.90
N GLN A 36 -13.44 -27.84 5.65
CA GLN A 36 -12.68 -28.82 6.42
C GLN A 36 -13.36 -29.13 7.77
N SER A 37 -13.12 -30.35 8.27
CA SER A 37 -13.49 -30.73 9.63
C SER A 37 -12.35 -30.45 10.61
N GLU A 38 -12.66 -30.40 11.92
CA GLU A 38 -11.63 -30.29 12.98
C GLU A 38 -10.61 -31.44 12.95
N ASP A 39 -10.97 -32.60 12.39
CA ASP A 39 -10.08 -33.76 12.25
C ASP A 39 -9.17 -33.70 11.01
N THR A 40 -9.28 -32.65 10.18
CA THR A 40 -8.45 -32.50 8.98
C THR A 40 -6.98 -32.32 9.39
N PRO A 41 -6.03 -33.11 8.85
CA PRO A 41 -4.62 -32.98 9.18
C PRO A 41 -4.04 -31.61 8.79
N GLU A 42 -3.15 -31.06 9.61
CA GLU A 42 -2.49 -29.77 9.38
C GLU A 42 -1.78 -29.70 8.02
N GLU A 43 -1.22 -30.82 7.54
CA GLU A 43 -0.51 -30.89 6.26
C GLU A 43 -1.42 -30.61 5.05
N VAL A 44 -2.73 -30.78 5.20
CA VAL A 44 -3.72 -30.44 4.17
C VAL A 44 -3.87 -28.93 4.05
N PHE A 45 -3.89 -28.21 5.18
CA PHE A 45 -3.92 -26.75 5.22
C PHE A 45 -2.61 -26.14 4.72
N ASP A 46 -1.47 -26.65 5.19
CA ASP A 46 -0.14 -26.18 4.76
C ASP A 46 0.05 -26.27 3.24
N LYS A 47 -0.43 -27.36 2.64
CA LYS A 47 -0.31 -27.58 1.21
C LYS A 47 -1.16 -26.58 0.42
N GLU A 48 -2.39 -26.35 0.85
CA GLU A 48 -3.29 -25.41 0.18
C GLU A 48 -2.84 -23.96 0.37
N TYR A 49 -2.35 -23.62 1.57
CA TYR A 49 -1.76 -22.32 1.87
C TYR A 49 -0.56 -22.05 0.96
N LYS A 50 0.39 -22.99 0.84
CA LYS A 50 1.54 -22.84 -0.06
C LYS A 50 1.14 -22.71 -1.52
N ALA A 51 0.10 -23.44 -1.96
CA ALA A 51 -0.42 -23.30 -3.32
C ALA A 51 -1.03 -21.91 -3.55
N MET A 52 -1.71 -21.35 -2.54
CA MET A 52 -2.21 -19.97 -2.56
C MET A 52 -1.07 -18.97 -2.64
N GLU A 53 -0.11 -19.06 -1.72
CA GLU A 53 1.07 -18.18 -1.64
C GLU A 53 1.83 -18.16 -2.97
N GLN A 54 2.14 -19.34 -3.53
CA GLN A 54 2.84 -19.44 -4.80
C GLN A 54 2.06 -18.78 -5.94
N TYR A 55 0.77 -19.08 -6.07
CA TYR A 55 -0.06 -18.49 -7.12
C TYR A 55 -0.12 -16.96 -7.01
N LEU A 56 -0.35 -16.43 -5.81
CA LEU A 56 -0.44 -14.99 -5.57
C LEU A 56 0.91 -14.30 -5.79
N SER A 57 2.01 -14.92 -5.40
CA SER A 57 3.37 -14.42 -5.64
C SER A 57 3.67 -14.35 -7.14
N GLU A 58 3.36 -15.40 -7.89
CA GLU A 58 3.54 -15.42 -9.35
C GLU A 58 2.65 -14.39 -10.06
N LEU A 59 1.41 -14.22 -9.60
CA LEU A 59 0.43 -13.31 -10.19
C LEU A 59 0.78 -11.84 -9.95
N THR A 60 1.21 -11.49 -8.73
CA THR A 60 1.50 -10.11 -8.31
C THR A 60 2.95 -9.71 -8.53
N GLY A 61 3.85 -10.67 -8.69
CA GLY A 61 5.30 -10.45 -8.73
C GLY A 61 5.92 -10.09 -7.38
N LYS A 62 5.18 -10.25 -6.28
CA LYS A 62 5.64 -9.96 -4.91
C LYS A 62 6.21 -11.20 -4.23
N ASP A 63 7.18 -10.99 -3.36
CA ASP A 63 7.60 -12.02 -2.39
C ASP A 63 6.60 -12.03 -1.24
N LEU A 64 5.89 -13.15 -1.06
CA LEU A 64 4.86 -13.31 -0.04
C LEU A 64 5.29 -14.22 1.12
N SER A 65 6.55 -14.65 1.15
CA SER A 65 7.04 -15.62 2.14
C SER A 65 7.01 -15.12 3.59
N ASP A 66 7.11 -13.80 3.78
CA ASP A 66 7.02 -13.13 5.08
C ASP A 66 5.63 -12.52 5.36
N ILE A 67 4.67 -12.70 4.44
CA ILE A 67 3.30 -12.17 4.59
C ILE A 67 2.39 -13.26 5.14
N TRP A 68 1.65 -12.93 6.20
CA TRP A 68 0.62 -13.80 6.74
C TRP A 68 -0.64 -13.66 5.88
N LEU A 69 -0.80 -14.55 4.90
CA LEU A 69 -1.95 -14.62 4.00
C LEU A 69 -3.18 -15.19 4.71
N TRP A 70 -3.45 -14.79 5.95
CA TRP A 70 -4.72 -14.92 6.64
C TRP A 70 -5.04 -13.65 7.44
N GLU A 71 -4.21 -12.61 7.33
CA GLU A 71 -4.35 -11.33 8.05
C GLU A 71 -5.70 -10.66 7.81
N TRP A 72 -6.37 -10.93 6.69
CA TRP A 72 -7.68 -10.36 6.42
C TRP A 72 -8.74 -10.76 7.46
N TRP A 73 -8.60 -11.91 8.12
CA TRP A 73 -9.51 -12.32 9.20
C TRP A 73 -9.41 -11.43 10.45
N GLU A 74 -8.27 -10.75 10.65
CA GLU A 74 -8.05 -9.84 11.79
C GLU A 74 -7.95 -8.36 11.37
N GLY A 75 -7.92 -8.11 10.06
CA GLY A 75 -7.67 -6.80 9.46
C GLY A 75 -8.92 -6.11 8.90
N ASN A 76 -8.73 -5.44 7.77
CA ASN A 76 -9.77 -4.62 7.12
C ASN A 76 -10.69 -5.42 6.17
N GLY A 77 -10.67 -6.76 6.24
CA GLY A 77 -11.43 -7.64 5.35
C GLY A 77 -10.66 -8.10 4.12
N ILE A 78 -11.21 -9.12 3.46
CA ILE A 78 -10.58 -9.84 2.35
C ILE A 78 -10.43 -8.96 1.10
N GLU A 79 -11.36 -8.04 0.87
CA GLU A 79 -11.35 -7.09 -0.23
C GLU A 79 -10.16 -6.13 -0.11
N VAL A 80 -9.94 -5.56 1.08
CA VAL A 80 -8.83 -4.63 1.30
C VAL A 80 -7.48 -5.34 1.18
N PHE A 81 -7.39 -6.56 1.69
CA PHE A 81 -6.18 -7.36 1.57
C PHE A 81 -5.91 -7.78 0.12
N ALA A 82 -6.94 -8.15 -0.63
CA ALA A 82 -6.83 -8.45 -2.05
C ALA A 82 -6.33 -7.24 -2.84
N PHE A 83 -6.83 -6.04 -2.53
CA PHE A 83 -6.32 -4.80 -3.12
C PHE A 83 -4.85 -4.56 -2.75
N ASP A 84 -4.47 -4.72 -1.48
CA ASP A 84 -3.09 -4.51 -1.03
C ASP A 84 -2.10 -5.43 -1.77
N LEU A 85 -2.46 -6.70 -1.94
CA LEU A 85 -1.68 -7.65 -2.73
C LEU A 85 -1.64 -7.28 -4.22
N ALA A 86 -2.77 -6.91 -4.81
CA ALA A 86 -2.90 -6.57 -6.22
C ALA A 86 -2.18 -5.27 -6.61
N MET A 87 -2.09 -4.30 -5.70
CA MET A 87 -1.48 -2.99 -5.94
C MET A 87 0.04 -3.11 -6.09
N PRO A 88 0.63 -2.74 -7.25
CA PRO A 88 2.08 -2.78 -7.41
C PRO A 88 2.81 -1.90 -6.39
N ASP A 89 3.98 -2.35 -5.93
CA ASP A 89 4.85 -1.53 -5.08
C ASP A 89 5.43 -0.34 -5.86
N PRO A 90 5.70 0.79 -5.19
CA PRO A 90 6.34 1.94 -5.83
C PRO A 90 7.74 1.56 -6.35
N VAL A 91 8.14 2.17 -7.46
CA VAL A 91 9.44 1.91 -8.09
C VAL A 91 10.44 3.03 -7.85
N LYS A 92 11.73 2.71 -8.01
CA LYS A 92 12.82 3.68 -7.90
C LYS A 92 12.90 4.53 -9.17
N HIS A 93 12.93 5.85 -9.01
CA HIS A 93 13.13 6.81 -10.09
C HIS A 93 14.47 7.53 -9.92
N ASN A 94 15.17 7.75 -11.03
CA ASN A 94 16.52 8.36 -11.03
C ASN A 94 16.52 9.86 -11.38
N ASN A 95 15.38 10.41 -11.78
CA ASN A 95 15.24 11.75 -12.33
C ASN A 95 14.06 12.51 -11.69
N LEU A 96 13.89 12.34 -10.38
CA LEU A 96 12.89 13.09 -9.62
C LEU A 96 13.35 14.53 -9.43
N THR A 97 12.40 15.44 -9.56
CA THR A 97 12.55 16.86 -9.26
C THR A 97 12.07 17.16 -7.85
N ARG A 98 12.42 18.35 -7.36
CA ARG A 98 11.91 18.82 -6.07
C ARG A 98 10.39 18.93 -6.07
N GLU A 99 9.83 19.33 -7.21
CA GLU A 99 8.40 19.49 -7.44
C GLU A 99 7.66 18.15 -7.36
N ASP A 100 8.27 17.06 -7.86
CA ASP A 100 7.69 15.71 -7.77
C ASP A 100 7.54 15.26 -6.32
N ILE A 101 8.62 15.36 -5.54
CA ILE A 101 8.59 15.01 -4.11
C ILE A 101 7.64 15.93 -3.35
N THR A 102 7.60 17.23 -3.71
CA THR A 102 6.65 18.18 -3.13
C THR A 102 5.19 17.75 -3.36
N ALA A 103 4.87 17.18 -4.52
CA ALA A 103 3.53 16.67 -4.81
C ALA A 103 3.16 15.47 -3.91
N PHE A 104 4.07 14.51 -3.72
CA PHE A 104 3.85 13.39 -2.78
C PHE A 104 3.69 13.86 -1.33
N VAL A 105 4.51 14.82 -0.89
CA VAL A 105 4.39 15.39 0.46
C VAL A 105 3.05 16.08 0.66
N ARG A 106 2.55 16.80 -0.36
CA ARG A 106 1.22 17.41 -0.33
C ARG A 106 0.11 16.36 -0.23
N ILE A 107 0.16 15.31 -1.06
CA ILE A 107 -0.81 14.20 -1.03
C ILE A 107 -0.90 13.63 0.39
N ILE A 108 0.23 13.39 1.05
CA ILE A 108 0.27 12.84 2.42
C ILE A 108 -0.28 13.84 3.45
N ILE A 109 0.10 15.11 3.39
CA ILE A 109 -0.33 16.12 4.38
C ILE A 109 -1.82 16.44 4.22
N ASP A 110 -2.26 16.66 2.99
CA ASP A 110 -3.64 17.02 2.67
C ASP A 110 -4.57 15.78 2.76
N ASN A 111 -3.99 14.57 2.75
CA ASN A 111 -4.70 13.29 2.68
C ASN A 111 -5.67 13.22 1.49
N GLU A 112 -5.25 13.83 0.38
CA GLU A 112 -6.06 14.02 -0.83
C GLU A 112 -5.30 13.53 -2.06
N PHE A 113 -6.01 12.77 -2.90
CA PHE A 113 -5.55 12.33 -4.20
C PHE A 113 -6.70 12.40 -5.20
N GLU A 114 -6.44 12.91 -6.39
CA GLU A 114 -7.45 13.04 -7.44
C GLU A 114 -7.69 11.68 -8.10
N CYS A 115 -8.76 10.98 -7.71
CA CYS A 115 -9.16 9.70 -8.30
C CYS A 115 -9.72 9.90 -9.73
N GLU A 116 -9.47 8.92 -10.60
CA GLU A 116 -9.94 8.95 -12.00
C GLU A 116 -11.16 8.04 -12.26
N ASN A 117 -11.47 7.11 -11.35
CA ASN A 117 -12.59 6.18 -11.45
C ASN A 117 -13.04 5.67 -10.06
N ASP A 118 -14.19 4.99 -10.02
CA ASP A 118 -14.80 4.47 -8.80
C ASP A 118 -13.88 3.47 -8.06
N PHE A 119 -13.12 2.65 -8.79
CA PHE A 119 -12.16 1.70 -8.20
C PHE A 119 -11.07 2.43 -7.41
N GLN A 120 -10.54 3.54 -7.95
CA GLN A 120 -9.60 4.39 -7.23
C GLN A 120 -10.26 5.02 -6.01
N GLU A 121 -11.48 5.56 -6.14
CA GLU A 121 -12.21 6.18 -5.02
C GLU A 121 -12.45 5.19 -3.87
N GLU A 122 -12.83 3.96 -4.19
CA GLU A 122 -13.06 2.89 -3.21
C GLU A 122 -11.81 2.56 -2.41
N PHE A 123 -10.65 2.42 -3.08
CA PHE A 123 -9.43 1.94 -2.43
C PHE A 123 -8.45 3.04 -2.00
N MET A 124 -8.67 4.30 -2.38
CA MET A 124 -7.77 5.41 -2.04
C MET A 124 -7.48 5.55 -0.55
N PRO A 125 -8.45 5.42 0.38
CA PRO A 125 -8.15 5.50 1.81
C PRO A 125 -7.08 4.50 2.26
N TYR A 126 -7.07 3.29 1.67
CA TYR A 126 -6.12 2.24 2.03
C TYR A 126 -4.71 2.50 1.48
N MET A 127 -4.57 3.33 0.45
CA MET A 127 -3.26 3.78 -0.05
C MET A 127 -2.48 4.58 1.00
N PHE A 128 -3.18 5.27 1.90
CA PHE A 128 -2.58 6.04 2.99
C PHE A 128 -2.27 5.19 4.21
N TYR A 129 -3.16 4.27 4.60
CA TYR A 129 -3.09 3.61 5.91
C TYR A 129 -2.62 2.15 5.86
N ALA A 130 -3.19 1.33 4.97
CA ALA A 130 -2.87 -0.09 4.87
C ALA A 130 -1.66 -0.32 3.96
N HIS A 131 -1.79 0.03 2.68
CA HIS A 131 -0.70 -0.14 1.72
C HIS A 131 0.44 0.86 1.95
N GLN A 132 0.13 2.06 2.47
CA GLN A 132 1.08 3.15 2.70
C GLN A 132 1.92 3.50 1.46
N TYR A 133 1.34 3.41 0.27
CA TYR A 133 2.04 3.56 -1.02
C TYR A 133 2.88 4.83 -1.08
N PHE A 134 2.31 5.97 -0.68
CA PHE A 134 2.99 7.27 -0.75
C PHE A 134 4.19 7.35 0.19
N TYR A 135 4.10 6.74 1.38
CA TYR A 135 5.22 6.65 2.32
C TYR A 135 6.31 5.70 1.79
N LYS A 136 5.94 4.53 1.27
CA LYS A 136 6.86 3.59 0.62
C LYS A 136 7.58 4.26 -0.56
N PHE A 137 6.87 5.05 -1.36
CA PHE A 137 7.45 5.79 -2.47
C PHE A 137 8.52 6.77 -1.99
N LEU A 138 8.23 7.57 -0.95
CA LEU A 138 9.21 8.49 -0.37
C LEU A 138 10.40 7.76 0.25
N ALA A 139 10.18 6.66 0.98
CA ALA A 139 11.25 5.85 1.55
C ALA A 139 12.18 5.27 0.48
N LEU A 140 11.61 4.80 -0.63
CA LEU A 140 12.38 4.26 -1.75
C LEU A 140 13.15 5.36 -2.49
N ASN A 141 12.56 6.55 -2.66
CA ASN A 141 13.08 7.57 -3.56
C ASN A 141 13.90 8.68 -2.88
N CYS A 142 13.70 8.93 -1.59
CA CYS A 142 14.38 10.00 -0.83
C CYS A 142 15.31 9.39 0.25
N PRO A 143 16.65 9.43 0.08
CA PRO A 143 17.59 8.79 1.00
C PRO A 143 17.54 9.26 2.45
N HIS A 144 17.04 10.47 2.68
CA HIS A 144 16.93 11.09 4.02
C HIS A 144 15.50 11.07 4.55
N PHE A 145 14.62 10.26 3.95
CA PHE A 145 13.25 10.13 4.40
C PHE A 145 13.17 9.42 5.74
N ASP A 146 12.43 10.01 6.65
CA ASP A 146 12.03 9.44 7.93
C ASP A 146 10.52 9.73 8.06
N PRO A 147 9.64 8.73 8.24
CA PRO A 147 8.20 8.97 8.32
C PRO A 147 7.81 9.92 9.47
N THR A 148 8.63 10.04 10.52
CA THR A 148 8.38 10.95 11.65
C THR A 148 8.41 12.43 11.25
N VAL A 149 8.88 12.78 10.04
CA VAL A 149 8.81 14.15 9.54
C VAL A 149 7.37 14.66 9.38
N PHE A 150 6.39 13.76 9.28
CA PHE A 150 4.96 14.06 9.21
C PHE A 150 4.27 14.14 10.57
N ASN A 151 4.96 13.83 11.68
CA ASN A 151 4.38 13.91 13.00
C ASN A 151 4.16 15.36 13.43
N THR A 152 3.10 15.60 14.22
CA THR A 152 2.88 16.89 14.89
C THR A 152 4.09 17.25 15.75
N THR A 153 4.58 18.48 15.64
CA THR A 153 5.74 18.93 16.43
C THR A 153 5.37 20.04 17.40
N LYS A 154 6.15 20.15 18.49
CA LYS A 154 6.04 21.24 19.46
C LYS A 154 6.98 22.38 19.08
N ASP A 155 6.45 23.59 19.02
CA ASP A 155 7.28 24.79 18.90
C ASP A 155 8.03 25.10 20.21
N LYS A 156 8.90 26.12 20.19
CA LYS A 156 9.66 26.57 21.37
C LYS A 156 8.78 27.07 22.53
N LYS A 157 7.50 27.31 22.29
CA LYS A 157 6.49 27.72 23.29
C LYS A 157 5.62 26.54 23.74
N GLY A 158 5.90 25.32 23.28
CA GLY A 158 5.17 24.10 23.62
C GLY A 158 3.86 23.91 22.85
N LYS A 159 3.57 24.73 21.83
CA LYS A 159 2.36 24.61 21.01
C LYS A 159 2.57 23.57 19.92
N TYR A 160 1.61 22.65 19.80
CA TYR A 160 1.56 21.67 18.72
C TYR A 160 1.16 22.33 17.39
N HIS A 161 1.83 21.94 16.32
CA HIS A 161 1.43 22.25 14.95
C HIS A 161 1.71 21.06 14.04
N GLU A 162 0.84 20.89 13.05
CA GLU A 162 1.06 19.97 11.95
C GLU A 162 2.21 20.46 11.07
N PRO A 163 3.03 19.55 10.53
CA PRO A 163 4.14 19.94 9.68
C PRO A 163 3.62 20.49 8.35
N THR A 164 4.26 21.56 7.90
CA THR A 164 4.00 22.11 6.57
C THR A 164 4.81 21.37 5.49
N VAL A 165 4.36 21.47 4.25
CA VAL A 165 5.07 20.94 3.08
C VAL A 165 6.53 21.43 3.04
N GLU A 166 6.77 22.71 3.32
CA GLU A 166 8.12 23.29 3.29
C GLU A 166 9.03 22.70 4.38
N GLU A 167 8.51 22.48 5.59
CA GLU A 167 9.24 21.88 6.70
C GLU A 167 9.62 20.42 6.43
N VAL A 168 8.71 19.65 5.85
CA VAL A 168 8.98 18.27 5.41
C VAL A 168 10.04 18.28 4.31
N MET A 169 9.85 19.09 3.26
CA MET A 169 10.77 19.18 2.13
C MET A 169 12.18 19.56 2.57
N LYS A 170 12.35 20.46 3.54
CA LYS A 170 13.66 20.83 4.09
C LYS A 170 14.40 19.66 4.75
N LYS A 171 13.66 18.67 5.27
CA LYS A 171 14.26 17.48 5.90
C LYS A 171 14.63 16.43 4.87
N ILE A 172 13.75 16.18 3.89
CA ILE A 172 13.85 15.01 3.00
C ILE A 172 14.53 15.32 1.65
N TRP A 173 14.53 16.57 1.19
CA TRP A 173 15.13 17.01 -0.07
C TRP A 173 16.47 17.71 0.20
N ARG A 174 17.55 16.93 0.25
CA ARG A 174 18.92 17.40 0.48
C ARG A 174 19.85 16.97 -0.64
#